data_AF-T1B0A2-F1
#
_entry.id   AF-T1B0A2-F1
#
_cell.length_a   1.000
_cell.length_b   1.000
_cell.length_c   1.000
_cell.angle_alpha   90.00
_cell.angle_beta   90.00
_cell.angle_gamma   90.00
#
_symmetry.space_group_name_H-M   'P 1'
#
loop_
_entity.id
_entity.type
_entity.pdbx_description
1 polymer ?
#
loop_
_entity_poly.entity_id
_entity_poly.type
_entity_poly.pdbx_seq_one_letter_code
_entity_poly.pdbx_strand_id
1 'polypeptide(L)'
;HELKDHSLATLRRQYRESSDLLGSHLQLYQVHSATVESGVLEKAEVLSELLQMGALGIAIGLTVSGPDQSEVVDRALAVGVDGVNPFSVVQATWNLLEPSAGAALARAHDAGWGVLVKEALANGRLLAAENPQLARLRDLADAHGVGSDTICLGAALAQPWADV
;
A
#
# COMPACT_ATOMS: atom_id res chain seq x y z
N HIS A 1 -16.78 -15.05 1.81
CA HIS A 1 -16.45 -14.49 0.49
C HIS A 1 -16.42 -12.99 0.65
N GLU A 2 -15.26 -12.37 0.48
CA GLU A 2 -15.13 -10.91 0.54
C GLU A 2 -15.81 -10.32 -0.70
N LEU A 3 -16.86 -9.52 -0.52
CA LEU A 3 -17.55 -8.84 -1.61
C LEU A 3 -16.73 -7.62 -2.02
N LYS A 4 -15.97 -7.74 -3.11
CA LYS A 4 -15.21 -6.63 -3.71
C LYS A 4 -16.12 -5.76 -4.59
N ASP A 5 -17.07 -5.06 -3.97
CA ASP A 5 -17.92 -4.09 -4.67
C ASP A 5 -17.28 -2.70 -4.66
N HIS A 6 -16.63 -2.34 -5.77
CA HIS A 6 -16.05 -1.01 -5.98
C HIS A 6 -17.04 -0.06 -6.68
N SER A 7 -18.31 -0.05 -6.26
CA SER A 7 -19.31 0.90 -6.74
C SER A 7 -19.23 2.23 -5.98
N LEU A 8 -19.68 3.32 -6.60
CA LEU A 8 -19.79 4.63 -5.95
C LEU A 8 -20.69 4.58 -4.71
N ALA A 9 -21.78 3.80 -4.77
CA ALA A 9 -22.69 3.62 -3.65
C ALA A 9 -22.00 2.95 -2.45
N THR A 10 -21.19 1.92 -2.71
CA THR A 10 -20.41 1.25 -1.66
C THR A 10 -19.31 2.16 -1.09
N LEU A 11 -18.58 2.91 -1.94
CA LEU A 11 -17.62 3.91 -1.48
C LEU A 11 -18.27 4.93 -0.52
N ARG A 12 -19.37 5.56 -0.94
CA ARG A 12 -20.07 6.56 -0.12
C ARG A 12 -20.59 6.00 1.19
N ARG A 13 -21.09 4.76 1.19
CA ARG A 13 -21.53 4.07 2.40
C ARG A 13 -20.35 3.85 3.36
N GLN A 14 -19.28 3.23 2.87
CA GLN A 14 -18.09 2.91 3.68
C GLN A 14 -17.40 4.17 4.22
N TYR A 15 -17.32 5.22 3.40
CA TYR A 15 -16.76 6.51 3.83
C TYR A 15 -17.59 7.15 4.94
N ARG A 16 -18.93 7.15 4.81
CA ARG A 16 -19.82 7.66 5.86
C ARG A 16 -19.67 6.88 7.15
N GLU A 17 -19.71 5.55 7.09
CA GLU A 17 -19.52 4.69 8.27
C GLU A 17 -18.17 4.96 8.95
N SER A 18 -17.10 5.08 8.17
CA SER A 18 -15.76 5.37 8.69
C SER A 18 -15.68 6.77 9.31
N SER A 19 -16.31 7.76 8.69
CA SER A 19 -16.34 9.14 9.16
C SER A 19 -17.18 9.29 10.43
N ASP A 20 -18.29 8.57 10.54
CA ASP A 20 -19.14 8.56 11.75
C ASP A 20 -18.40 7.94 12.95
N LEU A 21 -17.55 6.93 12.69
CA LEU A 21 -16.78 6.23 13.73
C LEU A 21 -15.50 6.98 14.14
N LEU A 22 -14.77 7.54 13.18
CA LEU A 22 -13.44 8.11 13.40
C LEU A 22 -13.45 9.64 13.46
N GLY A 23 -14.47 10.29 12.89
CA GLY A 23 -14.57 11.76 12.82
C GLY A 23 -13.31 12.38 12.22
N SER A 24 -12.79 13.42 12.90
CA SER A 24 -11.57 14.13 12.49
C SER A 24 -10.29 13.30 12.58
N HIS A 25 -10.34 12.07 13.11
CA HIS A 25 -9.18 11.18 13.14
C HIS A 25 -8.98 10.40 11.83
N LEU A 26 -9.94 10.41 10.91
CA LEU A 26 -9.78 9.82 9.59
C LEU A 26 -8.90 10.73 8.71
N GLN A 27 -7.60 10.47 8.71
CA GLN A 27 -6.61 11.25 7.94
C GLN A 27 -6.22 10.62 6.61
N LEU A 28 -6.41 9.30 6.46
CA LEU A 28 -6.08 8.53 5.26
C LEU A 28 -7.21 7.55 4.96
N TYR A 29 -7.76 7.63 3.74
CA TYR A 29 -8.70 6.66 3.20
C TYR A 29 -8.05 5.87 2.07
N GLN A 30 -8.04 4.54 2.15
CA GLN A 30 -7.40 3.69 1.14
C GLN A 30 -8.41 2.82 0.42
N VAL A 31 -8.39 2.88 -0.92
CA VAL A 31 -9.11 1.93 -1.77
C VAL A 31 -8.48 0.55 -1.56
N HIS A 32 -9.24 -0.36 -0.96
CA HIS A 32 -8.74 -1.69 -0.60
C HIS A 32 -8.56 -2.57 -1.84
N SER A 33 -7.40 -3.22 -1.95
CA SER A 33 -7.10 -4.24 -2.97
C SER A 33 -7.45 -3.80 -4.39
N ALA A 34 -6.93 -2.65 -4.81
CA ALA A 34 -7.00 -2.24 -6.21
C ALA A 34 -6.24 -3.28 -7.03
N THR A 35 -6.93 -3.94 -7.95
CA THR A 35 -6.32 -4.83 -8.95
C THR A 35 -6.75 -4.40 -10.33
N VAL A 36 -6.03 -4.87 -11.35
CA VAL A 36 -6.41 -4.65 -12.76
C VAL A 36 -7.84 -5.13 -13.02
N GLU A 37 -8.25 -6.24 -12.40
CA GLU A 37 -9.58 -6.83 -12.58
C GLU A 37 -10.69 -6.06 -11.84
N SER A 38 -10.35 -5.34 -10.77
CA SER A 38 -11.34 -4.57 -9.99
C SER A 38 -11.98 -3.43 -10.80
N GLY A 39 -11.28 -2.97 -11.84
CA GLY A 39 -11.69 -1.86 -12.70
C GLY A 39 -11.86 -0.52 -11.95
N VAL A 40 -11.29 -0.39 -10.73
CA VAL A 40 -11.52 0.79 -9.88
C VAL A 40 -10.81 2.03 -10.42
N LEU A 41 -9.70 1.86 -11.13
CA LEU A 41 -8.89 2.94 -11.70
C LEU A 41 -9.52 3.55 -12.96
N GLU A 42 -10.57 2.95 -13.49
CA GLU A 42 -11.31 3.39 -14.69
C GLU A 42 -12.69 3.95 -14.36
N LYS A 43 -13.14 3.83 -13.11
CA LYS A 43 -14.46 4.29 -12.67
C LYS A 43 -14.44 5.79 -12.40
N ALA A 44 -14.69 6.57 -13.45
CA ALA A 44 -14.69 8.04 -13.39
C ALA A 44 -15.50 8.62 -12.21
N GLU A 45 -16.68 8.07 -11.92
CA GLU A 45 -17.50 8.53 -10.79
C GLU A 45 -16.86 8.24 -9.42
N VAL A 46 -16.21 7.09 -9.27
CA VAL A 46 -15.49 6.71 -8.05
C VAL A 46 -14.27 7.61 -7.87
N LEU A 47 -13.49 7.80 -8.93
CA LEU A 47 -12.31 8.67 -8.90
C LEU A 47 -12.67 10.12 -8.61
N SER A 48 -13.79 10.61 -9.16
CA SER A 48 -14.29 11.95 -8.88
C SER A 48 -14.69 12.11 -7.41
N GLU A 49 -15.38 11.12 -6.83
CA GLU A 49 -15.73 11.12 -5.41
C GLU A 49 -14.48 11.11 -4.52
N LEU A 50 -13.48 10.29 -4.86
CA LEU A 50 -12.20 10.24 -4.15
C LEU A 50 -11.49 11.60 -4.20
N LEU A 51 -11.48 12.27 -5.36
CA LEU A 51 -10.92 13.62 -5.49
C LEU A 51 -11.64 14.62 -4.57
N GLN A 52 -12.98 14.56 -4.51
CA GLN A 52 -13.77 15.42 -3.61
C GLN A 52 -13.48 15.13 -2.13
N MET A 53 -13.32 13.87 -1.75
CA MET A 53 -12.89 13.49 -0.40
C MET A 53 -11.50 14.05 -0.08
N GLY A 54 -10.57 14.02 -1.04
CA GLY A 54 -9.24 14.63 -0.91
C GLY A 54 -9.29 16.13 -0.62
N ALA A 55 -10.20 16.86 -1.27
CA ALA A 55 -10.41 18.29 -1.05
C ALA A 55 -10.92 18.63 0.37
N LEU A 56 -11.43 17.65 1.12
CA LEU A 56 -11.83 17.79 2.53
C LEU A 56 -10.64 17.60 3.51
N GLY A 57 -9.42 17.41 3.00
CA GLY A 57 -8.22 17.26 3.82
C GLY A 57 -7.88 15.82 4.21
N ILE A 58 -8.51 14.83 3.57
CA ILE A 58 -8.22 13.41 3.78
C ILE A 58 -7.22 12.96 2.71
N ALA A 59 -6.10 12.37 3.10
CA ALA A 59 -5.21 11.74 2.14
C ALA A 59 -5.93 10.54 1.51
N ILE A 60 -5.88 10.43 0.19
CA ILE A 60 -6.46 9.29 -0.53
C ILE A 60 -5.33 8.40 -0.99
N GLY A 61 -5.46 7.11 -0.71
CA GLY A 61 -4.52 6.10 -1.15
C GLY A 61 -5.18 4.86 -1.72
N LEU A 62 -4.34 3.90 -2.08
CA LEU A 62 -4.73 2.57 -2.49
C LEU A 62 -3.80 1.54 -1.85
N THR A 63 -4.33 0.35 -1.61
CA THR A 63 -3.49 -0.80 -1.27
C THR A 63 -3.44 -1.79 -2.42
N VAL A 64 -2.23 -2.27 -2.70
CA VAL A 64 -1.92 -3.21 -3.77
C VAL A 64 -1.30 -4.48 -3.18
N SER A 65 -1.44 -5.59 -3.86
CA SER A 65 -0.87 -6.89 -3.47
C SER A 65 -0.89 -7.84 -4.65
N GLY A 66 -0.13 -8.93 -4.56
CA GLY A 66 -0.05 -9.92 -5.62
C GLY A 66 1.00 -9.57 -6.68
N PRO A 67 1.16 -10.43 -7.70
CA PRO A 67 2.25 -10.33 -8.67
C PRO A 67 2.21 -9.04 -9.50
N ASP A 68 1.02 -8.50 -9.72
CA ASP A 68 0.81 -7.35 -10.61
C ASP A 68 0.83 -6.01 -9.87
N GLN A 69 1.23 -5.97 -8.58
CA GLN A 69 1.20 -4.75 -7.79
C GLN A 69 2.00 -3.60 -8.42
N SER A 70 3.14 -3.89 -9.06
CA SER A 70 3.93 -2.89 -9.78
C SER A 70 3.15 -2.25 -10.92
N GLU A 71 2.42 -3.05 -11.70
CA GLU A 71 1.58 -2.55 -12.78
C GLU A 71 0.44 -1.69 -12.22
N VAL A 72 -0.22 -2.14 -11.15
CA VAL A 72 -1.31 -1.38 -10.53
C VAL A 72 -0.83 -0.01 -10.04
N VAL A 73 0.37 0.07 -9.44
CA VAL A 73 0.98 1.34 -9.02
C VAL A 73 1.21 2.26 -10.21
N ASP A 74 1.80 1.76 -11.29
CA ASP A 74 2.05 2.57 -12.50
C ASP A 74 0.75 3.07 -13.13
N ARG A 75 -0.29 2.23 -13.15
CA ARG A 75 -1.61 2.62 -13.65
C ARG A 75 -2.27 3.65 -12.75
N ALA A 76 -2.15 3.52 -11.43
CA ALA A 76 -2.68 4.47 -10.47
C ALA A 76 -1.99 5.84 -10.58
N LEU A 77 -0.68 5.88 -10.83
CA LEU A 77 0.06 7.12 -11.10
C LEU A 77 -0.43 7.84 -12.37
N ALA A 78 -0.90 7.08 -13.36
CA ALA A 78 -1.44 7.63 -14.60
C ALA A 78 -2.91 8.09 -14.51
N VAL A 79 -3.60 7.84 -13.39
CA VAL A 79 -5.00 8.27 -13.20
C VAL A 79 -5.08 9.80 -13.09
N GLY A 80 -6.12 10.38 -13.67
CA GLY A 80 -6.46 11.79 -13.47
C GLY A 80 -7.95 12.06 -13.68
N VAL A 81 -8.51 12.91 -12.83
CA VAL A 81 -9.84 13.52 -12.99
C VAL A 81 -9.59 15.00 -13.21
N ASP A 82 -9.97 15.51 -14.38
CA ASP A 82 -9.70 16.90 -14.80
C ASP A 82 -8.22 17.32 -14.64
N GLY A 83 -7.30 16.37 -14.88
CA GLY A 83 -5.85 16.58 -14.77
C GLY A 83 -5.28 16.45 -13.35
N VAL A 84 -6.11 16.11 -12.35
CA VAL A 84 -5.68 15.92 -10.96
C VAL A 84 -5.77 14.45 -10.58
N ASN A 85 -4.67 13.88 -10.08
CA ASN A 85 -4.68 12.52 -9.54
C ASN A 85 -5.30 12.55 -8.14
N PRO A 86 -6.35 11.75 -7.85
CA PRO A 86 -6.93 11.70 -6.51
C PRO A 86 -5.99 11.04 -5.50
N PHE A 87 -5.10 10.15 -5.93
CA PHE A 87 -4.24 9.38 -5.05
C PHE A 87 -2.97 10.16 -4.66
N SER A 88 -2.53 9.90 -3.43
CA SER A 88 -1.36 10.53 -2.79
C SER A 88 -0.61 9.56 -1.87
N VAL A 89 -1.09 8.33 -1.70
CA VAL A 89 -0.51 7.31 -0.82
C VAL A 89 -0.67 5.93 -1.42
N VAL A 90 0.34 5.07 -1.34
CA VAL A 90 0.25 3.65 -1.70
C VAL A 90 0.69 2.77 -0.54
N GLN A 91 -0.08 1.72 -0.24
CA GLN A 91 0.31 0.66 0.68
C GLN A 91 0.54 -0.67 -0.06
N ALA A 92 1.78 -1.12 -0.15
CA ALA A 92 2.18 -2.26 -0.99
C ALA A 92 2.92 -3.35 -0.22
N THR A 93 2.83 -4.59 -0.72
CA THR A 93 3.60 -5.70 -0.15
C THR A 93 5.06 -5.54 -0.57
N TRP A 94 5.96 -5.43 0.40
CA TRP A 94 7.40 -5.50 0.17
C TRP A 94 8.09 -6.21 1.33
N ASN A 95 8.97 -7.15 1.04
CA ASN A 95 9.85 -7.80 2.02
C ASN A 95 11.03 -8.48 1.32
N LEU A 96 11.96 -9.07 2.08
CA LEU A 96 13.14 -9.74 1.54
C LEU A 96 12.84 -10.91 0.59
N LEU A 97 11.63 -11.48 0.63
CA LEU A 97 11.17 -12.53 -0.30
C LEU A 97 10.35 -11.97 -1.46
N GLU A 98 9.85 -10.74 -1.36
CA GLU A 98 9.01 -10.08 -2.35
C GLU A 98 9.47 -8.62 -2.56
N PRO A 99 10.58 -8.41 -3.29
CA PRO A 99 11.10 -7.07 -3.55
C PRO A 99 10.56 -6.43 -4.85
N SER A 100 9.70 -7.14 -5.62
CA SER A 100 9.40 -6.79 -7.02
C SER A 100 8.73 -5.43 -7.21
N ALA A 101 8.02 -4.92 -6.19
CA ALA A 101 7.38 -3.61 -6.22
C ALA A 101 8.32 -2.42 -6.12
N GLY A 102 9.57 -2.62 -5.67
CA GLY A 102 10.45 -1.51 -5.25
C GLY A 102 10.63 -0.42 -6.31
N ALA A 103 10.75 -0.80 -7.59
CA ALA A 103 10.89 0.18 -8.67
C ALA A 103 9.62 1.01 -8.91
N ALA A 104 8.43 0.42 -8.76
CA ALA A 104 7.16 1.14 -8.89
C ALA A 104 6.91 2.04 -7.67
N LEU A 105 7.26 1.57 -6.47
CA LEU A 105 7.16 2.35 -5.25
C LEU A 105 8.11 3.55 -5.26
N ALA A 106 9.33 3.40 -5.80
CA ALA A 106 10.23 4.52 -6.03
C ALA A 106 9.61 5.59 -6.94
N ARG A 107 8.94 5.19 -8.04
CA ARG A 107 8.23 6.14 -8.91
C ARG A 107 7.07 6.84 -8.20
N ALA A 108 6.34 6.13 -7.35
CA ALA A 108 5.27 6.74 -6.56
C ALA A 108 5.81 7.77 -5.58
N HIS A 109 6.88 7.42 -4.85
CA HIS A 109 7.56 8.34 -3.94
C HIS A 109 8.15 9.57 -4.68
N ASP A 110 8.78 9.37 -5.85
CA ASP A 110 9.29 10.46 -6.70
C ASP A 110 8.16 11.38 -7.21
N ALA A 111 6.94 10.85 -7.36
CA ALA A 111 5.74 11.63 -7.66
C ALA A 111 5.14 12.34 -6.43
N GLY A 112 5.78 12.24 -5.27
CA GLY A 112 5.36 12.86 -4.02
C GLY A 112 4.32 12.07 -3.24
N TRP A 113 4.09 10.79 -3.57
CA TRP A 113 3.19 9.94 -2.80
C TRP A 113 3.86 9.39 -1.54
N GLY A 114 3.09 9.25 -0.46
CA GLY A 114 3.52 8.47 0.68
C GLY A 114 3.51 6.98 0.37
N VAL A 115 4.53 6.24 0.79
CA VAL A 115 4.66 4.80 0.58
C VAL A 115 4.69 4.06 1.91
N LEU A 116 3.69 3.21 2.11
CA LEU A 116 3.51 2.36 3.30
C LEU A 116 3.84 0.91 2.94
N VAL A 117 4.81 0.31 3.61
CA VAL A 117 5.15 -1.10 3.42
C VAL A 117 4.22 -1.97 4.29
N LYS A 118 3.56 -2.95 3.67
CA LYS A 118 2.87 -4.04 4.37
C LYS A 118 3.60 -5.36 4.17
N GLU A 119 3.35 -6.29 5.09
CA GLU A 119 3.88 -7.65 5.07
C GLU A 119 5.42 -7.71 5.06
N ALA A 120 6.11 -6.75 5.70
CA ALA A 120 7.57 -6.68 5.80
C ALA A 120 8.23 -7.96 6.35
N LEU A 121 7.48 -8.77 7.10
CA LEU A 121 7.89 -10.05 7.67
C LEU A 121 7.40 -11.27 6.86
N ALA A 122 6.89 -11.05 5.64
CA ALA A 122 6.28 -12.07 4.78
C ALA A 122 5.18 -12.89 5.48
N ASN A 123 4.37 -12.23 6.30
CA ASN A 123 3.37 -12.84 7.18
C ASN A 123 3.96 -13.92 8.11
N GLY A 124 5.13 -13.64 8.67
CA GLY A 124 5.86 -14.51 9.60
C GLY A 124 6.79 -15.52 8.93
N ARG A 125 6.75 -15.68 7.60
CA ARG A 125 7.61 -16.63 6.89
C ARG A 125 9.10 -16.33 7.05
N LEU A 126 9.48 -15.04 7.14
CA LEU A 126 10.86 -14.61 7.39
C LEU A 126 11.35 -14.89 8.82
N LEU A 127 10.47 -15.37 9.71
CA LEU A 127 10.79 -15.74 11.09
C LEU A 127 10.76 -17.26 11.32
N ALA A 128 10.61 -18.06 10.25
CA ALA A 128 10.56 -19.51 10.35
C ALA A 128 11.93 -20.09 10.79
N ALA A 129 12.03 -20.49 12.05
CA ALA A 129 13.28 -20.93 12.69
C ALA A 129 13.99 -22.08 11.93
N GLU A 130 13.22 -23.00 11.35
CA GLU A 130 13.76 -24.20 10.69
C GLU A 130 13.99 -24.03 9.18
N ASN A 131 13.73 -22.85 8.61
CA ASN A 131 13.98 -22.64 7.18
C ASN A 131 15.49 -22.45 6.92
N PRO A 132 16.16 -23.35 6.18
CA PRO A 132 17.59 -23.23 5.89
C PRO A 132 17.92 -22.01 5.02
N GLN A 133 16.97 -21.55 4.19
CA GLN A 133 17.15 -20.37 3.34
C GLN A 133 17.29 -19.07 4.16
N LEU A 134 16.86 -19.09 5.43
CA LEU A 134 16.93 -17.95 6.34
C LEU A 134 18.15 -18.00 7.27
N ALA A 135 19.08 -18.94 7.07
CA ALA A 135 20.29 -19.04 7.91
C ALA A 135 21.08 -17.73 7.94
N ARG A 136 21.33 -17.14 6.76
CA ARG A 136 22.05 -15.86 6.66
C ARG A 136 21.34 -14.71 7.37
N LEU A 137 20.01 -14.71 7.38
CA LEU A 137 19.23 -13.70 8.08
C LEU A 137 19.41 -13.83 9.60
N ARG A 138 19.43 -15.07 10.12
CA ARG A 138 19.70 -15.34 11.54
C ARG A 138 21.14 -14.98 11.92
N ASP A 139 22.12 -15.38 11.12
CA ASP A 139 23.53 -15.03 11.35
C ASP A 139 23.73 -13.51 11.42
N LEU A 140 23.04 -12.76 10.54
CA LEU A 140 23.07 -11.30 10.55
C LEU A 140 22.40 -10.73 11.80
N ALA A 141 21.25 -11.27 12.20
CA ALA A 141 20.55 -10.87 13.42
C ALA A 141 21.43 -11.10 14.67
N ASP A 142 22.08 -12.25 14.77
CA ASP A 142 23.01 -12.60 15.85
C ASP A 142 24.23 -11.66 15.87
N ALA A 143 24.81 -11.37 14.71
CA ALA A 143 25.94 -10.44 14.59
C ALA A 143 25.60 -9.01 15.05
N HIS A 144 24.33 -8.61 14.94
CA HIS A 144 23.84 -7.31 15.39
C HIS A 144 23.20 -7.35 16.79
N GLY A 145 23.06 -8.51 17.42
CA GLY A 145 22.42 -8.66 18.73
C GLY A 145 20.93 -8.31 18.74
N VAL A 146 20.24 -8.49 17.61
CA VAL A 146 18.81 -8.18 17.43
C VAL A 146 18.04 -9.39 16.91
N GLY A 147 16.71 -9.31 16.86
CA GLY A 147 15.88 -10.34 16.23
C GLY A 147 15.88 -10.24 14.70
N SER A 148 15.60 -11.36 14.02
CA SER A 148 15.45 -11.38 12.55
C SER A 148 14.34 -10.44 12.06
N ASP A 149 13.32 -10.19 12.89
CA ASP A 149 12.26 -9.22 12.63
C ASP A 149 12.82 -7.80 12.50
N THR A 150 13.74 -7.42 13.38
CA THR A 150 14.41 -6.12 13.36
C THR A 150 15.24 -5.95 12.09
N ILE A 151 15.94 -6.99 11.66
CA ILE A 151 16.67 -6.97 10.38
C ILE A 151 15.72 -6.81 9.19
N CYS A 152 14.60 -7.54 9.16
CA CYS A 152 13.62 -7.44 8.08
C CYS A 152 12.95 -6.07 8.00
N LEU A 153 12.51 -5.53 9.14
CA LEU A 153 11.93 -4.19 9.23
C LEU A 153 12.95 -3.12 8.86
N GLY A 154 14.19 -3.25 9.35
CA GLY A 154 15.29 -2.37 8.98
C GLY A 154 15.58 -2.40 7.48
N ALA A 155 15.50 -3.56 6.82
CA ALA A 155 15.70 -3.66 5.38
C ALA A 155 14.59 -2.96 4.57
N ALA A 156 13.34 -2.98 5.06
CA ALA A 156 12.24 -2.24 4.46
C ALA A 156 12.40 -0.73 4.65
N LEU A 157 12.68 -0.29 5.88
CA LEU A 157 12.89 1.13 6.21
C LEU A 157 14.17 1.72 5.61
N ALA A 158 15.15 0.88 5.24
CA ALA A 158 16.35 1.32 4.54
C ALA A 158 16.11 1.63 3.04
N GLN A 159 14.93 1.29 2.50
CA GLN A 159 14.58 1.67 1.14
C GLN A 159 14.33 3.18 1.07
N PRO A 160 14.93 3.91 0.11
CA PRO A 160 14.85 5.37 0.06
C PRO A 160 13.45 5.91 -0.27
N TRP A 161 12.55 5.03 -0.68
CA TRP A 161 11.17 5.33 -1.04
C TRP A 161 10.17 4.91 0.04
N ALA A 162 10.59 4.25 1.13
CA ALA A 162 9.69 3.78 2.17
C ALA A 162 9.53 4.84 3.26
N ASP A 163 8.30 5.32 3.48
CA ASP A 163 8.00 6.32 4.51
C ASP A 163 7.58 5.68 5.84
N VAL A 164 6.87 4.55 5.78
CA VAL A 164 6.32 3.81 6.94
C VAL A 164 6.40 2.31 6.72
#